data_AF-A0A914WIQ3-F1
#
_entry.id   AF-A0A914WIQ3-F1
#
_cell.length_a   1.000
_cell.length_b   1.000
_cell.length_c   1.000
_cell.angle_alpha   90.00
_cell.angle_beta   90.00
_cell.angle_gamma   90.00
#
_symmetry.space_group_name_H-M   'P 1'
#
loop_
_entity.id
_entity.type
_entity.pdbx_description
1 polymer ?
#
loop_
_entity_poly.entity_id
_entity_poly.type
_entity_poly.pdbx_seq_one_letter_code
_entity_poly.pdbx_strand_id
1 'polypeptide(L)'
;MSGLTRRLIGQTRARIKGYLEEMEELLPCTNPELTREENVIALDNTKMTIRHNAQKLKEAVETLHRLDKEWGEIMERLSGEKLEEKEKEYNKMTTGENSFLDTMKEAKEMIVLLKSRVNEAEILQGHLLNPMPLRVKMQPLVTEQGVTQSKSASKCVNLPALELPIFDGDPLNWAGF
;
A
#
# COMPACT_ATOMS: atom_id res chain seq x y z
N MET A 1 31.82 16.79 12.41
CA MET A 1 30.56 16.00 12.44
C MET A 1 30.37 15.43 13.83
N SER A 2 29.44 15.99 14.57
CA SER A 2 29.11 15.53 15.93
C SER A 2 28.39 14.19 15.83
N GLY A 3 28.49 13.34 16.87
CA GLY A 3 27.69 12.11 16.97
C GLY A 3 26.16 12.35 16.86
N LEU A 4 25.71 13.61 16.83
CA LEU A 4 24.32 14.02 16.67
C LEU A 4 23.77 13.68 15.28
N THR A 5 24.45 13.98 14.17
CA THR A 5 23.93 13.70 12.81
C THR A 5 23.75 12.20 12.60
N ARG A 6 24.75 11.41 13.01
CA ARG A 6 24.69 9.94 13.01
C ARG A 6 23.50 9.43 13.84
N ARG A 7 23.33 9.96 15.05
CA ARG A 7 22.23 9.57 15.95
C ARG A 7 20.87 9.92 15.33
N LEU A 8 20.74 11.09 14.73
CA LEU A 8 19.50 11.55 14.08
C LEU A 8 19.15 10.66 12.89
N ILE A 9 20.12 10.33 12.02
CA ILE A 9 19.90 9.38 10.91
C ILE A 9 19.43 8.03 11.45
N GLY A 10 20.09 7.50 12.48
CA GLY A 10 19.68 6.23 13.09
C GLY A 10 18.27 6.25 13.68
N GLN A 11 17.89 7.35 14.36
CA GLN A 11 16.55 7.53 14.93
C GLN A 11 15.48 7.67 13.84
N THR A 12 15.72 8.50 12.82
CA THR A 12 14.75 8.69 11.73
C THR A 12 14.60 7.41 10.91
N ARG A 13 15.68 6.66 10.68
CA ARG A 13 15.61 5.34 10.05
C ARG A 13 14.74 4.36 10.84
N ALA A 14 14.95 4.25 12.15
CA ALA A 14 14.15 3.36 12.99
C ALA A 14 12.66 3.75 12.99
N ARG A 15 12.38 5.05 13.00
CA ARG A 15 11.02 5.59 12.91
C ARG A 15 10.35 5.24 11.59
N ILE A 16 11.06 5.35 10.46
CA ILE A 16 10.55 4.93 9.16
C ILE A 16 10.24 3.43 9.15
N LYS A 17 11.12 2.59 9.70
CA LYS A 17 10.86 1.14 9.75
C LYS A 17 9.57 0.80 10.52
N GLY A 18 9.38 1.39 11.70
CA GLY A 18 8.14 1.20 12.45
C GLY A 18 6.91 1.65 11.66
N TYR A 19 7.02 2.75 10.90
CA TYR A 19 5.96 3.19 10.00
C TYR A 19 5.67 2.21 8.87
N LEU A 20 6.69 1.62 8.25
CA LEU A 20 6.50 0.65 7.19
C LEU A 20 5.75 -0.59 7.69
N GLU A 21 6.13 -1.12 8.86
CA GLU A 21 5.48 -2.27 9.49
C GLU A 21 4.01 -1.98 9.85
N GLU A 22 3.71 -0.82 10.44
CA GLU A 22 2.33 -0.43 10.78
C GLU A 22 1.42 -0.24 9.56
N MET A 23 1.99 0.07 8.40
CA MET A 23 1.23 0.50 7.22
C MET A 23 1.01 -0.62 6.19
N GLU A 24 1.68 -1.76 6.32
CA GLU A 24 1.55 -2.91 5.40
C GLU A 24 0.12 -3.49 5.39
N GLU A 25 -0.61 -3.35 6.50
CA GLU A 25 -1.97 -3.89 6.67
C GLU A 25 -3.11 -2.93 6.29
N LEU A 26 -2.81 -1.68 5.92
CA LEU A 26 -3.85 -0.66 5.65
C LEU A 26 -4.50 -0.86 4.28
N LEU A 27 -5.51 -1.73 4.23
CA LEU A 27 -6.34 -1.97 3.04
C LEU A 27 -7.71 -1.30 3.18
N PRO A 28 -8.11 -0.46 2.21
CA PRO A 28 -9.47 0.06 2.16
C PRO A 28 -10.46 -1.06 1.85
N CYS A 29 -11.53 -1.17 2.64
CA CYS A 29 -12.55 -2.19 2.45
C CYS A 29 -13.93 -1.71 2.91
N THR A 30 -14.97 -2.38 2.41
CA THR A 30 -16.36 -2.20 2.85
C THR A 30 -16.79 -3.39 3.70
N ASN A 31 -17.53 -3.14 4.77
CA ASN A 31 -18.11 -4.18 5.61
C ASN A 31 -19.59 -4.42 5.23
N PRO A 32 -19.97 -5.65 4.82
CA PRO A 32 -21.36 -5.96 4.47
C PRO A 32 -22.33 -5.89 5.66
N GLU A 33 -21.83 -5.89 6.89
CA GLU A 33 -22.64 -5.75 8.12
C GLU A 33 -22.98 -4.29 8.43
N LEU A 34 -22.28 -3.34 7.81
CA LEU A 34 -22.52 -1.90 7.99
C LEU A 34 -23.49 -1.36 6.94
N THR A 35 -24.24 -0.33 7.32
CA THR A 35 -25.02 0.47 6.38
C THR A 35 -24.10 1.15 5.37
N ARG A 36 -24.71 1.67 4.30
CA ARG A 36 -23.99 2.40 3.25
C ARG A 36 -23.31 3.64 3.82
N GLU A 37 -24.02 4.40 4.64
CA GLU A 37 -23.53 5.62 5.28
C GLU A 37 -22.38 5.32 6.23
N GLU A 38 -22.48 4.25 7.02
CA GLU A 38 -21.39 3.79 7.90
C GLU A 38 -20.15 3.35 7.10
N ASN A 39 -20.33 2.66 5.97
CA ASN A 39 -19.23 2.30 5.09
C ASN A 39 -18.55 3.52 4.46
N VAL A 40 -19.32 4.55 4.08
CA VAL A 40 -18.77 5.82 3.58
C VAL A 40 -17.92 6.50 4.65
N ILE A 41 -18.41 6.57 5.89
CA ILE A 41 -17.67 7.13 7.03
C ILE A 41 -16.40 6.32 7.32
N ALA A 42 -16.49 4.99 7.31
CA ALA A 42 -15.34 4.10 7.51
C ALA A 42 -14.26 4.33 6.45
N LEU A 43 -14.64 4.43 5.17
CA LEU A 43 -13.71 4.72 4.08
C LEU A 43 -13.09 6.13 4.20
N ASP A 44 -13.86 7.13 4.63
CA ASP A 44 -13.32 8.47 4.90
C ASP A 44 -12.27 8.45 6.02
N ASN A 45 -12.55 7.76 7.12
CA ASN A 45 -11.60 7.57 8.21
C ASN A 45 -10.33 6.85 7.73
N THR A 46 -10.47 5.78 6.96
CA THR A 46 -9.33 5.06 6.38
C THR A 46 -8.50 5.94 5.45
N LYS A 47 -9.12 6.74 4.57
CA LYS A 47 -8.40 7.72 3.73
C LYS A 47 -7.63 8.73 4.58
N MET A 48 -8.23 9.25 5.66
CA MET A 48 -7.57 10.19 6.55
C MET A 48 -6.35 9.57 7.23
N THR A 49 -6.47 8.33 7.74
CA THR A 49 -5.36 7.57 8.32
C THR A 49 -4.23 7.36 7.31
N ILE A 50 -4.56 6.91 6.09
CA ILE A 50 -3.58 6.67 5.02
C ILE A 50 -2.86 7.97 4.64
N ARG A 51 -3.59 9.08 4.47
CA ARG A 51 -2.98 10.39 4.15
C ARG A 51 -2.06 10.88 5.26
N HIS A 52 -2.48 10.74 6.51
CA HIS A 52 -1.67 11.13 7.66
C HIS A 52 -0.38 10.30 7.74
N ASN A 53 -0.48 8.99 7.49
CA ASN A 53 0.65 8.07 7.47
C ASN A 53 1.62 8.37 6.32
N ALA A 54 1.12 8.66 5.12
CA ALA A 54 1.93 9.10 3.99
C ALA A 54 2.67 10.41 4.30
N GLN A 55 2.02 11.35 5.00
CA GLN A 55 2.64 12.60 5.42
C GLN A 55 3.78 12.38 6.44
N LYS A 56 3.57 11.52 7.45
CA LYS A 56 4.62 11.14 8.41
C LYS A 56 5.85 10.54 7.73
N LEU A 57 5.64 9.62 6.80
CA LEU A 57 6.73 9.02 6.02
C LEU A 57 7.46 10.08 5.19
N LYS A 58 6.71 10.98 4.54
CA LYS A 58 7.28 12.07 3.74
C LYS A 58 8.18 12.97 4.56
N GLU A 59 7.74 13.42 5.74
CA GLU A 59 8.54 14.26 6.65
C GLU A 59 9.80 13.56 7.15
N ALA A 60 9.72 12.26 7.43
CA ALA A 60 10.86 11.47 7.86
C ALA A 60 11.88 11.29 6.72
N VAL A 61 11.42 11.04 5.50
CA VAL A 61 12.24 10.96 4.29
C VAL A 61 12.92 12.29 4.00
N GLU A 62 12.19 13.40 4.06
CA GLU A 62 12.75 14.74 3.87
C GLU A 62 13.82 15.07 4.91
N THR A 63 13.63 14.63 6.15
CA THR A 63 14.63 14.76 7.21
C THR A 63 15.89 13.95 6.90
N LEU A 64 15.77 12.69 6.49
CA LEU A 64 16.93 11.88 6.07
C LEU A 64 17.64 12.50 4.88
N HIS A 65 16.90 12.97 3.88
CA HIS A 65 17.48 13.58 2.69
C HIS A 65 18.26 14.86 3.01
N ARG A 66 17.74 15.69 3.92
CA ARG A 66 18.47 16.88 4.39
C ARG A 66 19.75 16.50 5.11
N LEU A 67 19.70 15.51 6.01
CA LEU A 67 20.88 15.05 6.77
C LEU A 67 21.94 14.43 5.84
N ASP A 68 21.51 13.68 4.82
CA ASP A 68 22.39 13.14 3.78
C ASP A 68 23.08 14.25 2.98
N LYS A 69 22.32 15.26 2.54
CA LYS A 69 22.86 16.43 1.86
C LYS A 69 23.86 17.21 2.72
N GLU A 70 23.52 17.49 3.99
CA GLU A 70 24.42 18.15 4.94
C GLU A 70 25.71 17.37 5.14
N TRP A 71 25.63 16.02 5.15
CA TRP A 71 26.80 15.18 5.22
C TRP A 71 27.67 15.32 3.97
N GLY A 72 27.07 15.28 2.77
CA GLY A 72 27.76 15.51 1.50
C GLY A 72 28.51 16.85 1.48
N GLU A 73 27.83 17.94 1.84
CA GLU A 73 28.44 19.28 1.90
C GLU A 73 29.62 19.36 2.88
N ILE A 74 29.61 18.59 3.96
CA ILE A 74 30.73 18.53 4.91
C ILE A 74 31.90 17.74 4.32
N MET A 75 31.64 16.63 3.63
CA MET A 75 32.70 15.87 2.97
C MET A 75 33.40 16.70 1.89
N GLU A 76 32.66 17.46 1.09
CA GLU A 76 33.24 18.36 0.07
C GLU A 76 34.18 19.44 0.66
N ARG A 77 33.99 19.85 1.92
CA ARG A 77 34.81 20.86 2.60
C ARG A 77 36.04 20.28 3.31
N LEU A 78 36.14 18.97 3.41
CA LEU A 78 37.25 18.28 4.09
C LEU A 78 38.29 17.81 3.08
N SER A 79 39.53 17.64 3.54
CA SER A 79 40.64 17.15 2.72
C SER A 79 41.61 16.32 3.56
N GLY A 80 42.31 15.37 2.93
CA GLY A 80 43.28 14.50 3.58
C GLY A 80 42.63 13.50 4.55
N GLU A 81 43.33 13.20 5.64
CA GLU A 81 42.93 12.17 6.62
C GLU A 81 41.51 12.36 7.20
N LYS A 82 41.08 13.61 7.40
CA LYS A 82 39.74 13.93 7.90
C LYS A 82 38.63 13.59 6.91
N LEU A 83 38.91 13.65 5.60
CA LEU A 83 37.97 13.26 4.56
C LEU A 83 37.82 11.73 4.55
N GLU A 84 38.93 11.00 4.53
CA GLU A 84 38.93 9.53 4.53
C GLU A 84 38.20 8.96 5.75
N GLU A 85 38.40 9.56 6.94
CA GLU A 85 37.68 9.13 8.15
C GLU A 85 36.17 9.31 7.99
N LYS A 86 35.72 10.45 7.44
CA LYS A 86 34.30 10.76 7.26
C LYS A 86 33.64 9.96 6.16
N GLU A 87 34.36 9.70 5.08
CA GLU A 87 33.90 8.87 3.98
C GLU A 87 33.76 7.41 4.44
N LYS A 88 34.71 6.90 5.23
CA LYS A 88 34.60 5.58 5.86
C LYS A 88 33.41 5.49 6.82
N GLU A 89 33.11 6.56 7.54
CA GLU A 89 31.92 6.63 8.39
C GLU A 89 30.62 6.63 7.58
N TYR A 90 30.56 7.40 6.51
CA TYR A 90 29.42 7.45 5.60
C TYR A 90 29.16 6.09 4.95
N ASN A 91 30.20 5.48 4.41
CA ASN A 91 30.16 4.14 3.80
C ASN A 91 29.65 3.07 4.78
N LYS A 92 29.94 3.18 6.08
CA LYS A 92 29.36 2.24 7.07
C LYS A 92 27.84 2.35 7.22
N MET A 93 27.25 3.50 6.87
CA MET A 93 25.80 3.72 6.98
C MET A 93 25.06 3.55 5.65
N THR A 94 25.75 3.70 4.54
CA THR A 94 25.22 3.51 3.19
C THR A 94 25.46 2.10 2.65
N THR A 95 26.57 1.45 3.02
CA THR A 95 26.94 0.13 2.51
C THR A 95 26.48 -0.96 3.49
N GLY A 96 25.36 -1.60 3.19
CA GLY A 96 24.83 -2.74 3.94
C GLY A 96 23.34 -2.99 3.68
N GLU A 97 22.88 -4.20 3.98
CA GLU A 97 21.45 -4.53 3.94
C GLU A 97 20.72 -3.69 5.01
N ASN A 98 19.65 -2.98 4.61
CA ASN A 98 18.99 -1.96 5.44
C ASN A 98 19.81 -0.68 5.68
N SER A 99 20.54 -0.21 4.67
CA SER A 99 21.13 1.12 4.71
C SER A 99 20.05 2.20 4.86
N PHE A 100 20.42 3.40 5.36
CA PHE A 100 19.43 4.48 5.45
C PHE A 100 18.96 4.95 4.06
N LEU A 101 19.76 4.72 3.01
CA LEU A 101 19.39 4.98 1.61
C LEU A 101 18.33 3.98 1.14
N ASP A 102 18.48 2.70 1.47
CA ASP A 102 17.46 1.67 1.18
C ASP A 102 16.18 1.96 1.93
N THR A 103 16.26 2.27 3.23
CA THR A 103 15.09 2.66 4.04
C THR A 103 14.40 3.91 3.47
N MET A 104 15.16 4.88 2.94
CA MET A 104 14.60 6.05 2.28
C MET A 104 13.91 5.69 0.96
N LYS A 105 14.45 4.73 0.21
CA LYS A 105 13.84 4.21 -1.02
C LYS A 105 12.53 3.48 -0.72
N GLU A 106 12.55 2.52 0.21
CA GLU A 106 11.37 1.78 0.66
C GLU A 106 10.26 2.73 1.14
N ALA A 107 10.62 3.75 1.92
CA ALA A 107 9.65 4.76 2.36
C ALA A 107 9.02 5.55 1.21
N LYS A 108 9.80 5.89 0.16
CA LYS A 108 9.26 6.56 -1.03
C LYS A 108 8.30 5.65 -1.79
N GLU A 109 8.63 4.37 -1.93
CA GLU A 109 7.77 3.36 -2.55
C GLU A 109 6.47 3.19 -1.75
N MET A 110 6.57 3.14 -0.42
CA MET A 110 5.40 3.05 0.46
C MET A 110 4.50 4.28 0.37
N ILE A 111 5.05 5.49 0.24
CA ILE A 111 4.26 6.70 0.01
C ILE A 111 3.45 6.59 -1.29
N VAL A 112 4.02 6.00 -2.35
CA VAL A 112 3.32 5.76 -3.61
C VAL A 112 2.21 4.72 -3.42
N LEU A 113 2.48 3.63 -2.71
CA LEU A 113 1.47 2.61 -2.39
C LEU A 113 0.31 3.21 -1.61
N LEU A 114 0.57 4.00 -0.56
CA LEU A 114 -0.45 4.67 0.24
C LEU A 114 -1.31 5.60 -0.61
N LYS A 115 -0.73 6.33 -1.56
CA LYS A 115 -1.53 7.13 -2.52
C LYS A 115 -2.46 6.26 -3.37
N SER A 116 -1.99 5.09 -3.83
CA SER A 116 -2.84 4.11 -4.53
C SER A 116 -4.00 3.66 -3.64
N ARG A 117 -3.74 3.38 -2.36
CA ARG A 117 -4.79 2.98 -1.40
C ARG A 117 -5.84 4.07 -1.16
N VAL A 118 -5.45 5.35 -1.14
CA VAL A 118 -6.42 6.45 -1.09
C VAL A 118 -7.33 6.41 -2.32
N ASN A 119 -6.75 6.24 -3.50
CA ASN A 119 -7.51 6.17 -4.76
C ASN A 119 -8.45 4.96 -4.80
N GLU A 120 -8.01 3.79 -4.33
CA GLU A 120 -8.87 2.61 -4.17
C GLU A 120 -10.07 2.89 -3.25
N ALA A 121 -9.84 3.56 -2.11
CA ALA A 121 -10.91 3.95 -1.19
C ALA A 121 -11.90 4.95 -1.83
N GLU A 122 -11.42 5.87 -2.65
CA GLU A 122 -12.25 6.82 -3.40
C GLU A 122 -13.14 6.10 -4.44
N ILE A 123 -12.60 5.09 -5.14
CA ILE A 123 -13.37 4.24 -6.06
C ILE A 123 -14.48 3.48 -5.31
N LEU A 124 -14.13 2.83 -4.19
CA LEU A 124 -15.10 2.10 -3.37
C LEU A 124 -16.23 3.01 -2.87
N GLN A 125 -15.87 4.21 -2.40
CA GLN A 125 -16.83 5.20 -1.96
C GLN A 125 -17.72 5.68 -3.13
N GLY A 126 -17.16 5.86 -4.32
CA GLY A 126 -17.91 6.19 -5.54
C GLY A 126 -18.95 5.11 -5.89
N HIS A 127 -18.58 3.84 -5.80
CA HIS A 127 -19.50 2.71 -6.02
C HIS A 127 -20.61 2.67 -4.96
N LEU A 128 -20.27 3.00 -3.71
CA LEU A 128 -21.27 3.13 -2.65
C LEU A 128 -22.23 4.26 -2.98
N LEU A 129 -21.76 5.48 -3.27
CA LEU A 129 -22.59 6.69 -3.45
C LEU A 129 -23.39 6.73 -4.76
N ASN A 130 -22.86 6.10 -5.81
CA ASN A 130 -23.53 5.93 -7.09
C ASN A 130 -23.48 4.45 -7.47
N PRO A 131 -24.34 3.60 -6.89
CA PRO A 131 -24.47 2.23 -7.31
C PRO A 131 -25.07 2.29 -8.71
N MET A 132 -24.20 2.32 -9.72
CA MET A 132 -24.63 2.24 -11.10
C MET A 132 -25.46 0.95 -11.17
N PRO A 133 -26.74 1.01 -11.56
CA PRO A 133 -27.48 -0.21 -11.76
C PRO A 133 -26.80 -0.88 -12.94
N LEU A 134 -26.04 -1.95 -12.66
CA LEU A 134 -25.85 -3.02 -13.61
C LEU A 134 -27.26 -3.43 -14.01
N ARG A 135 -27.79 -2.83 -15.09
CA ARG A 135 -29.03 -3.24 -15.74
C ARG A 135 -28.79 -4.59 -16.38
N VAL A 136 -28.50 -5.60 -15.59
CA VAL A 136 -28.73 -6.97 -16.00
C VAL A 136 -30.23 -7.16 -15.83
N LYS A 137 -30.95 -7.12 -16.94
CA LYS A 137 -32.33 -7.62 -17.00
C LYS A 137 -32.28 -9.13 -16.70
N MET A 138 -32.16 -9.51 -15.45
CA MET A 138 -32.43 -10.88 -15.03
C MET A 138 -33.93 -10.96 -14.75
N GLN A 139 -34.66 -11.60 -15.67
CA GLN A 139 -35.98 -12.12 -15.37
C GLN A 139 -35.86 -13.11 -14.20
N PRO A 140 -36.83 -13.14 -13.27
CA PRO A 140 -36.73 -13.99 -12.10
C PRO A 140 -37.06 -15.43 -12.49
N LEU A 141 -36.11 -16.35 -12.36
CA LEU A 141 -36.42 -17.77 -12.28
C LEU A 141 -36.10 -18.26 -10.87
N VAL A 142 -37.18 -18.46 -10.12
CA VAL A 142 -37.23 -19.13 -8.83
C VAL A 142 -36.75 -20.57 -9.02
N THR A 143 -35.78 -21.03 -8.22
CA THR A 143 -35.87 -22.36 -7.60
C THR A 143 -34.92 -22.52 -6.41
N GLU A 144 -35.36 -23.37 -5.50
CA GLU A 144 -34.95 -23.56 -4.12
C GLU A 144 -33.71 -24.45 -3.92
N GLN A 145 -33.28 -24.55 -2.65
CA GLN A 145 -32.41 -25.58 -2.03
C GLN A 145 -30.90 -25.29 -2.23
N GLY A 146 -30.10 -24.94 -1.22
CA GLY A 146 -29.94 -25.57 0.10
C GLY A 146 -28.67 -26.44 0.04
N VAL A 147 -27.63 -26.13 0.84
CA VAL A 147 -26.62 -27.06 1.42
C VAL A 147 -25.40 -26.28 2.01
N THR A 148 -25.26 -26.44 3.33
CA THR A 148 -24.12 -26.38 4.27
C THR A 148 -22.86 -25.55 4.00
N GLN A 149 -22.59 -24.61 4.93
CA GLN A 149 -21.34 -23.87 5.09
C GLN A 149 -20.25 -24.72 5.77
N SER A 150 -19.10 -24.86 5.10
CA SER A 150 -17.83 -25.28 5.71
C SER A 150 -16.97 -24.04 6.01
N LYS A 151 -16.51 -23.92 7.26
CA LYS A 151 -15.65 -22.84 7.75
C LYS A 151 -14.20 -23.11 7.36
N SER A 152 -13.60 -22.25 6.54
CA SER A 152 -12.16 -21.98 6.59
C SER A 152 -11.91 -20.51 6.24
N ALA A 153 -11.08 -19.89 7.08
CA ALA A 153 -10.77 -18.47 7.05
C ALA A 153 -9.75 -18.17 5.95
N SER A 154 -10.23 -17.61 4.86
CA SER A 154 -9.46 -16.80 3.92
C SER A 154 -10.51 -15.97 3.19
N LYS A 155 -10.80 -14.75 3.67
CA LYS A 155 -11.79 -13.88 3.01
C LYS A 155 -11.15 -13.19 1.80
N CYS A 156 -10.53 -14.01 0.94
CA CYS A 156 -10.46 -13.74 -0.47
C CYS A 156 -11.88 -13.96 -1.01
N VAL A 157 -12.30 -13.08 -1.91
CA VAL A 157 -13.65 -13.01 -2.45
C VAL A 157 -14.08 -14.40 -2.97
N ASN A 158 -15.10 -15.01 -2.36
CA ASN A 158 -15.82 -16.12 -2.99
C ASN A 158 -16.63 -15.51 -4.14
N LEU A 159 -15.97 -15.32 -5.28
CA LEU A 159 -16.67 -15.13 -6.54
C LEU A 159 -17.54 -16.37 -6.76
N PRO A 160 -18.82 -16.23 -7.15
CA PRO A 160 -19.58 -17.39 -7.58
C PRO A 160 -18.79 -18.05 -8.72
N ALA A 161 -18.57 -19.37 -8.62
CA ALA A 161 -17.95 -20.11 -9.70
C ALA A 161 -18.82 -19.90 -10.95
N LEU A 162 -18.28 -19.18 -11.93
CA LEU A 162 -18.91 -19.05 -13.23
C LEU A 162 -18.73 -20.40 -13.91
N GLU A 163 -19.79 -21.20 -13.90
CA GLU A 163 -19.84 -22.39 -14.73
C GLU A 163 -19.76 -21.93 -16.18
N LEU A 164 -18.69 -22.36 -16.87
CA LEU A 164 -18.59 -22.15 -18.30
C LEU A 164 -19.80 -22.85 -18.94
N PRO A 165 -20.53 -22.20 -19.86
CA PRO A 165 -21.62 -22.83 -20.56
C PRO A 165 -21.08 -24.11 -21.21
N ILE A 166 -21.64 -25.25 -20.82
CA ILE A 166 -21.36 -26.53 -21.44
C ILE A 166 -22.11 -26.50 -22.76
N PHE A 167 -21.35 -26.48 -23.86
CA PHE A 167 -21.93 -26.54 -25.20
C PHE A 167 -22.13 -28.00 -25.57
N ASP A 168 -23.37 -28.48 -25.48
CA ASP A 168 -23.74 -29.85 -25.84
C ASP A 168 -23.88 -30.05 -27.36
N GLY A 169 -23.38 -29.11 -28.17
CA GLY A 169 -23.46 -29.14 -29.63
C GLY A 169 -22.22 -29.77 -30.25
N ASP A 170 -22.41 -30.59 -31.29
CA ASP A 170 -21.30 -31.13 -32.09
C ASP A 170 -20.56 -29.96 -32.79
N PRO A 171 -19.26 -29.74 -32.49
CA PRO A 171 -18.47 -28.64 -33.07
C PRO A 171 -18.42 -28.66 -34.60
N LEU A 172 -18.68 -29.82 -35.23
CA LEU A 172 -18.72 -29.95 -36.69
C LEU A 172 -19.92 -29.22 -37.32
N ASN A 173 -20.98 -28.95 -36.54
CA ASN A 173 -22.14 -28.21 -36.99
C ASN A 173 -21.98 -26.68 -36.88
N TRP A 174 -20.84 -26.19 -36.38
CA TRP A 174 -20.60 -24.75 -36.20
C TRP A 174 -20.04 -24.07 -37.45
N ALA A 175 -19.68 -24.82 -38.49
CA ALA A 175 -19.09 -24.30 -39.73
C ALA A 175 -20.07 -23.54 -40.65
N GLY A 176 -21.18 -23.01 -40.10
CA GLY A 176 -22.21 -22.28 -40.85
C GLY A 176 -22.66 -20.95 -40.23
N PHE A 177 -21.98 -20.47 -39.18
CA PHE A 177 -22.19 -19.15 -38.58
C PHE A 177 -20.96 -18.25 -38.73
#